data_AF-A0A7G8GW00-F1
#
_entry.id   AF-A0A7G8GW00-F1
#
_cell.length_a   1.000
_cell.length_b   1.000
_cell.length_c   1.000
_cell.angle_alpha   90.00
_cell.angle_beta   90.00
_cell.angle_gamma   90.00
#
_symmetry.space_group_name_H-M   'P 1'
#
loop_
_entity.id
_entity.type
_entity.pdbx_description
1 polymer ?
#
loop_
_entity_poly.entity_id
_entity_poly.type
_entity_poly.pdbx_seq_one_letter_code
_entity_poly.pdbx_strand_id
1 'polypeptide(L)' 'MSPEQQLLCQFKPDSASAHAEWVAVSTYSWIPPRPPVPMTERPMLRHNAIEAWTTMLKRDWVRCRPPVR' A
#
# COMPACT_ATOMS: atom_id res chain seq x y z
N MET A 1 11.15 16.30 6.92
CA MET A 1 10.37 15.14 6.47
C MET A 1 9.97 15.39 5.04
N SER A 2 10.44 14.60 4.07
CA SER A 2 9.96 14.69 2.68
C SER A 2 8.49 14.23 2.63
N PRO A 3 7.70 14.68 1.65
CA PRO A 3 6.30 14.26 1.49
C PRO A 3 6.12 12.73 1.42
N GLU A 4 7.12 12.02 0.90
CA GLU A 4 7.14 10.55 0.80
C GLU A 4 7.25 9.86 2.17
N GLN A 5 7.90 10.50 3.16
CA GLN A 5 8.05 9.97 4.52
C GLN A 5 6.74 9.99 5.34
N GLN A 6 5.67 10.56 4.79
CA GLN A 6 4.34 10.61 5.38
C GLN A 6 3.32 9.80 4.58
N LEU A 7 3.77 8.92 3.67
CA LEU A 7 2.89 8.07 2.89
C LEU A 7 2.88 6.65 3.45
N LEU A 8 1.67 6.12 3.62
CA LEU A 8 1.40 4.71 3.93
C LEU A 8 0.73 4.09 2.71
N CYS A 9 1.21 2.93 2.26
CA CYS A 9 0.57 2.15 1.21
C CYS A 9 0.03 0.84 1.79
N GLN A 10 -1.21 0.52 1.45
CA GLN A 10 -1.85 -0.75 1.76
C GLN A 10 -2.11 -1.52 0.47
N PHE A 11 -1.75 -2.80 0.47
CA PHE A 11 -2.06 -3.74 -0.60
C PHE A 11 -3.01 -4.78 -0.02
N LYS A 12 -4.21 -4.88 -0.57
CA LYS A 12 -5.24 -5.83 -0.14
C LYS A 12 -5.71 -6.65 -1.34
N PRO A 13 -5.74 -8.00 -1.26
CA PRO A 13 -6.37 -8.80 -2.28
C PRO A 13 -7.80 -8.30 -2.54
N ASP A 14 -8.14 -8.11 -3.80
CA ASP A 14 -9.48 -7.73 -4.25
C ASP A 14 -10.12 -8.91 -5.01
N SER A 15 -11.27 -8.65 -5.62
CA SER A 15 -12.06 -9.60 -6.38
C SER A 15 -11.20 -10.29 -7.45
N ALA A 16 -11.24 -11.62 -7.47
CA ALA A 16 -10.66 -12.41 -8.55
C ALA A 16 -11.74 -12.66 -9.61
N SER A 17 -11.40 -12.45 -10.89
CA SER A 17 -12.18 -12.94 -12.02
C SER A 17 -11.52 -14.18 -12.61
N ALA A 18 -12.20 -14.88 -13.52
CA ALA A 18 -11.65 -16.04 -14.23
C ALA A 18 -10.37 -15.73 -15.03
N HIS A 19 -10.10 -14.45 -15.31
CA HIS A 19 -8.99 -14.02 -16.16
C HIS A 19 -7.97 -13.12 -15.46
N ALA A 20 -8.25 -12.64 -14.24
CA ALA A 20 -7.37 -11.72 -13.53
C ALA A 20 -7.57 -11.76 -12.01
N GLU A 21 -6.46 -11.75 -11.28
CA GLU A 21 -6.42 -11.48 -9.85
C GLU A 21 -6.13 -9.99 -9.62
N TRP A 22 -7.00 -9.29 -8.90
CA TRP A 22 -6.86 -7.88 -8.59
C TRP A 22 -6.40 -7.67 -7.15
N VAL A 23 -5.68 -6.57 -6.94
CA VAL A 23 -5.22 -6.09 -5.64
C VAL A 23 -5.63 -4.61 -5.54
N ALA A 24 -6.39 -4.27 -4.52
CA ALA A 24 -6.67 -2.89 -4.17
C ALA A 24 -5.42 -2.29 -3.53
N VAL A 25 -4.91 -1.21 -4.12
CA VAL A 25 -3.75 -0.45 -3.61
C VAL A 25 -4.25 0.90 -3.14
N SER A 26 -4.20 1.11 -1.82
CA SER A 26 -4.64 2.34 -1.17
C SER A 26 -3.45 3.09 -0.61
N THR A 27 -3.45 4.41 -0.78
CA THR A 27 -2.43 5.32 -0.23
C THR A 27 -3.06 6.22 0.80
N TYR A 28 -2.31 6.50 1.87
CA TYR A 28 -2.74 7.32 2.98
C TYR A 28 -1.66 8.32 3.33
N SER A 29 -2.06 9.52 3.71
CA SER A 29 -1.18 10.44 4.43
C SER A 29 -1.19 10.07 5.91
N TRP A 30 -0.02 9.79 6.47
CA TRP A 30 0.13 9.40 7.87
C TRP A 30 1.19 10.24 8.57
N ILE A 31 0.72 11.04 9.53
CA ILE A 31 1.56 11.85 10.42
C ILE A 31 1.20 11.43 11.85
N PRO A 32 1.98 10.52 12.48
CA PRO A 32 1.77 10.14 13.87
C PRO A 32 1.70 11.37 14.79
N PRO A 33 0.84 11.37 15.83
CA PRO A 33 0.03 10.25 16.30
C PRO A 33 -1.33 10.11 15.62
N ARG A 34 -1.64 10.92 14.60
CA ARG A 34 -2.98 10.93 13.99
C ARG A 34 -3.23 9.64 13.19
N PRO A 35 -4.49 9.18 13.09
CA PRO A 35 -4.86 8.11 12.17
C PRO A 35 -4.48 8.46 10.72
N PRO A 36 -4.12 7.48 9.88
CA PRO A 36 -3.87 7.71 8.46
C PRO A 36 -5.12 8.26 7.74
N VAL A 37 -4.93 9.27 6.90
CA VAL A 37 -5.99 9.88 6.08
C VAL A 37 -5.95 9.28 4.68
N PRO A 38 -7.04 8.67 4.18
CA PRO A 38 -7.09 8.11 2.83
C PRO A 38 -6.83 9.18 1.76
N MET A 39 -6.02 8.86 0.76
CA MET A 39 -5.74 9.76 -0.38
C MET A 39 -6.28 9.19 -1.69
N THR A 40 -5.81 8.00 -2.07
CA THR A 40 -6.23 7.34 -3.32
C THR A 40 -6.38 5.85 -3.12
N GLU A 41 -7.29 5.24 -3.87
CA GLU A 41 -7.46 3.80 -3.97
C GLU A 41 -7.54 3.44 -5.45
N ARG A 42 -6.76 2.45 -5.87
CA ARG A 42 -6.79 1.96 -7.26
C ARG A 42 -6.63 0.46 -7.32
N PRO A 43 -7.31 -0.22 -8.26
CA PRO A 43 -7.05 -1.62 -8.54
C PRO A 43 -5.72 -1.77 -9.28
N MET A 44 -5.05 -2.90 -9.03
CA MET A 44 -3.83 -3.29 -9.72
C MET A 44 -3.86 -4.80 -9.97
N LEU A 45 -3.40 -5.24 -11.14
CA LEU A 45 -3.20 -6.68 -11.39
C LEU A 45 -2.20 -7.24 -10.38
N ARG A 46 -2.43 -8.48 -9.92
CA ARG A 46 -1.61 -9.08 -8.85
C ARG A 46 -0.12 -9.12 -9.17
N HIS A 47 0.27 -9.45 -10.41
CA HIS A 47 1.68 -9.47 -10.79
C HIS A 47 2.31 -8.06 -10.71
N ASN A 48 1.61 -7.03 -11.20
CA ASN A 48 2.03 -5.64 -11.07
C ASN A 48 2.12 -5.20 -9.60
N ALA A 49 1.19 -5.65 -8.76
CA ALA A 49 1.18 -5.34 -7.33
C ALA A 49 2.39 -5.95 -6.60
N ILE A 50 2.78 -7.19 -6.95
CA ILE A 50 3.97 -7.85 -6.41
C ILE A 50 5.26 -7.11 -6.83
N GLU A 51 5.35 -6.68 -8.08
CA GLU A 51 6.49 -5.90 -8.58
C GLU A 51 6.60 -4.53 -7.90
N ALA A 52 5.48 -3.82 -7.77
CA ALA A 52 5.41 -2.55 -7.08
C ALA A 52 5.84 -2.70 -5.62
N TRP A 53 5.29 -3.68 -4.90
CA TRP A 53 5.67 -4.00 -3.52
C TRP A 53 7.17 -4.27 -3.38
N THR A 54 7.72 -5.11 -4.24
CA THR A 54 9.15 -5.46 -4.22
C THR A 54 10.02 -4.24 -4.49
N THR A 55 9.61 -3.38 -5.41
CA THR A 55 10.30 -2.13 -5.74
C THR A 55 10.27 -1.14 -4.57
N MET A 56 9.14 -1.04 -3.87
CA MET A 56 9.03 -0.20 -2.67
C MET A 56 10.00 -0.68 -1.58
N LEU A 57 10.05 -1.99 -1.31
CA LEU A 57 10.99 -2.55 -0.33
C LEU A 57 12.46 -2.29 -0.70
N LYS A 58 12.80 -2.24 -2.00
CA LYS A 58 14.14 -1.86 -2.47
C LYS A 58 14.45 -0.37 -2.31
N ARG A 59 13.44 0.49 -2.20
CA ARG A 59 13.55 1.95 -2.02
C ARG A 59 13.34 2.36 -0.55
N ASP A 60 13.80 1.51 0.37
CA ASP A 60 13.74 1.75 1.81
C ASP A 60 12.33 1.92 2.40
N TRP A 61 11.28 1.48 1.69
CA TRP A 61 9.97 1.36 2.31
C TRP A 61 9.98 0.21 3.32
N VAL A 62 9.49 0.50 4.51
CA VAL A 62 9.40 -0.48 5.59
C VAL A 62 7.97 -0.98 5.74
N ARG A 63 7.84 -2.28 6.02
CA ARG A 63 6.55 -2.86 6.40
C ARG A 63 6.09 -2.23 7.71
N CYS A 64 4.87 -1.70 7.74
CA CYS A 64 4.24 -1.29 8.98
C CYS A 64 4.06 -2.49 9.89
N ARG A 65 4.48 -2.37 11.15
CA ARG A 65 4.13 -3.35 12.16
C ARG A 65 2.65 -3.10 12.51
N PRO A 66 1.82 -4.14 12.57
CA PRO A 66 0.48 -3.96 13.14
C PRO A 66 0.63 -3.36 14.54
N PRO A 67 -0.30 -2.50 14.98
CA PRO A 67 -0.29 -2.06 16.36
C PRO A 67 -0.30 -3.31 17.24
N VAL A 68 0.73 -3.45 18.08
CA VAL A 68 0.80 -4.53 19.08
C VAL A 68 -0.44 -4.35 19.93
N ARG A 69 -1.34 -5.33 19.88
CA ARG A 69 -2.57 -5.34 20.69
C ARG A 69 -2.22 -5.61 22.14
#